data_AF-A0A2V3U5R3-F1
#
_entry.id   AF-A0A2V3U5R3-F1
#
_cell.length_a   1.000
_cell.length_b   1.000
_cell.length_c   1.000
_cell.angle_alpha   90.00
_cell.angle_beta   90.00
_cell.angle_gamma   90.00
#
_symmetry.space_group_name_H-M   'P 1'
#
loop_
_entity.id
_entity.type
_entity.pdbx_description
1 polymer ?
#
loop_
_entity_poly.entity_id
_entity_poly.type
_entity_poly.pdbx_seq_one_letter_code
_entity_poly.pdbx_strand_id
1 'polypeptide(L)'
;MIRVLTVAVVGCALSVAVALSAHAGGRPPAGTASASYATMSEDEIRTSILDACVVTQWQSATSQRDNYADRCGCYARRVTSGMTPDEFNAFRRTGYFNDTARPKAEAALAACKVKR
;
A
#
# COMPACT_ATOMS: atom_id res chain seq x y z
N MET A 1 18.19 -50.00 -13.02
CA MET A 1 17.99 -50.74 -11.75
C MET A 1 16.99 -49.98 -10.89
N ILE A 2 16.06 -50.74 -10.31
CA ILE A 2 14.79 -50.33 -9.71
C ILE A 2 14.97 -49.58 -8.39
N ARG A 3 14.17 -48.52 -8.15
CA ARG A 3 13.32 -48.34 -6.95
C ARG A 3 12.40 -47.13 -7.11
N VAL A 4 11.24 -47.39 -7.72
CA VAL A 4 10.05 -46.55 -7.65
C VAL A 4 9.42 -46.79 -6.28
N LEU A 5 9.37 -45.77 -5.43
CA LEU A 5 8.63 -45.80 -4.17
C LEU A 5 7.33 -45.00 -4.40
N THR A 6 6.29 -45.76 -4.72
CA THR A 6 4.90 -45.35 -4.80
C THR A 6 4.40 -44.98 -3.40
N VAL A 7 3.99 -43.73 -3.20
CA VAL A 7 3.06 -43.37 -2.12
C VAL A 7 1.82 -42.79 -2.78
N ALA A 8 0.81 -43.63 -2.93
CA ALA A 8 -0.54 -43.23 -3.27
C ALA A 8 -1.26 -42.95 -1.95
N VAL A 9 -1.56 -41.68 -1.67
CA VAL A 9 -2.64 -41.29 -0.76
C VAL A 9 -3.65 -40.52 -1.59
N VAL A 10 -4.78 -41.17 -1.82
CA VAL A 10 -5.99 -40.61 -2.43
C VAL A 10 -6.57 -39.59 -1.46
N GLY A 11 -6.68 -38.34 -1.91
CA GLY A 11 -7.39 -37.28 -1.22
C GLY A 11 -8.04 -36.34 -2.23
N CYS A 12 -9.35 -36.49 -2.42
CA CYS A 12 -10.19 -35.48 -3.07
C CYS A 12 -10.09 -34.16 -2.29
N ALA A 13 -9.63 -33.08 -2.92
CA ALA A 13 -10.15 -31.74 -2.69
C ALA A 13 -9.54 -30.73 -3.67
N LEU A 14 -10.43 -30.19 -4.49
CA LEU A 14 -10.43 -28.91 -5.20
C LEU A 14 -9.12 -28.11 -5.22
N SER A 15 -8.65 -27.92 -6.45
CA SER A 15 -7.76 -26.87 -6.87
C SER A 15 -8.25 -25.49 -6.39
N VAL A 16 -7.54 -24.89 -5.44
CA VAL A 16 -7.53 -23.44 -5.26
C VAL A 16 -6.08 -23.00 -5.30
N ALA A 17 -5.57 -22.78 -6.51
CA ALA A 17 -4.41 -21.94 -6.69
C ALA A 17 -4.83 -20.50 -6.35
N VAL A 18 -4.66 -20.09 -5.09
CA VAL A 18 -4.70 -18.66 -4.74
C VAL A 18 -3.43 -18.05 -5.31
N ALA A 19 -3.52 -17.56 -6.53
CA ALA A 19 -2.58 -16.58 -7.04
C ALA A 19 -2.71 -15.34 -6.14
N LEU A 20 -1.81 -15.18 -5.17
CA LEU A 20 -1.58 -13.87 -4.57
C LEU A 20 -0.92 -13.01 -5.65
N SER A 21 -1.74 -12.36 -6.46
CA SER A 21 -1.32 -11.22 -7.26
C SER A 21 -0.88 -10.13 -6.29
N ALA A 22 0.43 -10.03 -6.07
CA ALA A 22 1.06 -8.92 -5.40
C ALA A 22 0.73 -7.63 -6.18
N HIS A 23 -0.32 -6.94 -5.76
CA HIS A 23 -0.64 -5.60 -6.23
C HIS A 23 0.30 -4.62 -5.51
N ALA A 24 1.55 -4.56 -6.00
CA ALA A 24 2.54 -3.58 -5.59
C ALA A 24 2.19 -2.21 -6.22
N GLY A 25 1.19 -1.55 -5.63
CA GLY A 25 0.77 -0.21 -6.02
C GLY A 25 -0.37 0.28 -5.16
N GLY A 26 -0.06 0.90 -4.01
CA GLY A 26 -1.01 1.79 -3.32
C GLY A 26 -1.72 1.25 -2.08
N ARG A 27 -1.11 0.36 -1.28
CA ARG A 27 -1.71 -0.08 -0.01
C ARG A 27 -1.00 0.59 1.19
N PRO A 28 -1.63 1.51 1.95
CA PRO A 28 -1.23 1.72 3.34
C PRO A 28 -1.37 0.38 4.10
N PRO A 29 -0.57 0.13 5.16
CA PRO A 29 -0.48 -1.18 5.80
C PRO A 29 -1.86 -1.77 6.07
N ALA A 30 -2.01 -3.07 5.82
CA ALA A 30 -3.26 -3.80 5.97
C ALA A 30 -3.74 -3.82 7.43
N GLY A 31 -4.40 -2.74 7.83
CA GLY A 31 -5.40 -2.70 8.89
C GLY A 31 -6.67 -2.16 8.24
N THR A 32 -7.81 -2.72 8.60
CA THR A 32 -9.17 -2.22 8.29
C THR A 32 -9.22 -0.70 8.19
N ALA A 33 -10.02 -0.12 7.28
CA ALA A 33 -10.41 1.28 7.36
C ALA A 33 -10.80 1.55 8.81
N SER A 34 -9.90 2.17 9.57
CA SER A 34 -10.15 2.32 10.98
C SER A 34 -11.23 3.38 11.06
N ALA A 35 -12.20 3.21 11.95
CA ALA A 35 -13.20 4.23 12.24
C ALA A 35 -12.56 5.63 12.48
N SER A 36 -11.25 5.67 12.73
CA SER A 36 -10.38 6.85 12.76
C SER A 36 -10.42 7.73 11.51
N TYR A 37 -10.37 7.17 10.29
CA TYR A 37 -10.25 8.03 9.10
C TYR A 37 -11.53 8.79 8.80
N ALA A 38 -12.69 8.26 9.20
CA ALA A 38 -13.99 8.85 8.92
C ALA A 38 -14.12 10.29 9.45
N THR A 39 -13.43 10.60 10.56
CA THR A 39 -13.49 11.92 11.23
C THR A 39 -12.23 12.76 11.02
N MET A 40 -11.22 12.25 10.32
CA MET A 40 -9.95 12.96 10.13
C MET A 40 -10.09 14.14 9.17
N SER A 41 -9.51 15.27 9.55
CA SER A 41 -9.22 16.41 8.67
C SER A 41 -8.26 16.02 7.54
N GLU A 42 -8.16 16.87 6.52
CA GLU A 42 -7.24 16.62 5.39
C GLU A 42 -5.77 16.63 5.82
N ASP A 43 -5.40 17.46 6.81
CA ASP A 43 -4.05 17.48 7.38
C ASP A 43 -3.73 16.22 8.20
N GLU A 44 -4.71 15.67 8.93
CA GLU A 44 -4.54 14.37 9.61
C GLU A 44 -4.37 13.23 8.59
N ILE A 45 -5.14 13.26 7.49
CA ILE A 45 -4.98 12.29 6.39
C ILE A 45 -3.59 12.42 5.78
N ARG A 46 -3.11 13.64 5.52
CA ARG A 46 -1.76 13.88 5.01
C ARG A 46 -0.69 13.32 5.96
N THR A 47 -0.84 13.56 7.26
CA THR A 47 0.08 13.05 8.28
C THR A 47 0.07 11.53 8.32
N SER A 48 -1.11 10.91 8.25
CA SER A 48 -1.23 9.45 8.17
C SER A 48 -0.57 8.87 6.91
N ILE A 49 -0.72 9.51 5.75
CA ILE A 49 -0.06 9.09 4.50
C ILE A 49 1.46 9.20 4.63
N LEU A 50 1.95 10.28 5.26
CA LEU A 50 3.37 10.46 5.55
C LEU A 50 3.90 9.31 6.42
N ASP A 51 3.25 9.03 7.54
CA ASP A 51 3.65 7.97 8.47
C ASP A 51 3.65 6.61 7.80
N ALA A 52 2.59 6.28 7.05
CA ALA A 52 2.51 5.03 6.30
C ALA A 52 3.67 4.89 5.30
N CYS A 53 3.99 5.95 4.56
CA CYS A 53 5.13 5.95 3.64
C CYS A 53 6.45 5.72 4.38
N VAL A 54 6.69 6.44 5.48
CA VAL A 54 7.95 6.31 6.26
C VAL A 54 8.11 4.91 6.81
N VAL A 55 7.04 4.34 7.40
CA VAL A 55 7.05 2.98 7.95
C VAL A 55 7.32 1.96 6.85
N THR A 56 6.65 2.05 5.70
CA THR A 56 6.90 1.15 4.57
C THR A 56 8.33 1.26 4.06
N GLN A 57 8.81 2.49 3.84
CA GLN A 57 10.17 2.73 3.35
C GLN A 57 11.23 2.21 4.31
N TRP A 58 11.01 2.38 5.62
CA TRP A 58 11.90 1.88 6.66
C TRP A 58 11.94 0.35 6.69
N GLN A 59 10.80 -0.32 6.54
CA GLN A 59 10.74 -1.79 6.48
C GLN A 59 11.44 -2.35 5.24
N SER A 60 11.41 -1.62 4.12
CA SER A 60 12.07 -2.03 2.87
C SER A 60 13.53 -1.57 2.77
N ALA A 61 14.04 -0.85 3.77
CA ALA A 61 15.38 -0.26 3.75
C ALA A 61 16.46 -1.32 3.99
N THR A 62 17.29 -1.59 2.99
CA THR A 62 18.51 -2.41 3.16
C THR A 62 19.63 -1.63 3.86
N SER A 63 19.56 -0.29 3.87
CA SER A 63 20.58 0.59 4.46
C SER A 63 19.96 1.79 5.18
N GLN A 64 20.41 2.07 6.40
CA GLN A 64 19.89 3.15 7.26
C GLN A 64 20.26 4.58 6.82
N ARG A 65 20.87 4.77 5.64
CA ARG A 65 21.36 6.08 5.18
C ARG A 65 20.41 6.82 4.24
N ASP A 66 19.29 6.23 3.87
CA ASP A 66 18.34 6.84 2.95
C ASP A 66 17.47 7.88 3.69
N ASN A 67 17.36 9.07 3.09
CA ASN A 67 16.50 10.14 3.59
C ASN A 67 15.03 9.89 3.18
N TYR A 68 14.37 8.95 3.86
CA TYR A 68 12.99 8.56 3.58
C TYR A 68 11.98 9.63 4.02
N ALA A 69 12.27 10.33 5.13
CA ALA A 69 11.37 11.34 5.67
C ALA A 69 11.09 12.45 4.66
N ASP A 70 12.13 12.99 4.00
CA ASP A 70 11.96 14.07 3.02
C ASP A 70 11.17 13.60 1.78
N ARG A 71 11.46 12.39 1.29
CA ARG A 71 10.76 11.83 0.11
C ARG A 71 9.30 11.52 0.41
N CYS A 72 9.02 10.95 1.58
CA CYS A 72 7.67 10.70 2.04
C CYS A 72 6.92 12.00 2.33
N GLY A 73 7.59 13.03 2.85
CA GLY A 73 7.04 14.38 3.01
C GLY A 73 6.62 15.01 1.68
N CYS A 74 7.48 14.90 0.66
CA CYS A 74 7.15 15.30 -0.71
C CYS A 74 5.92 14.53 -1.22
N TYR A 75 5.91 13.21 -1.07
CA TYR A 75 4.84 12.35 -1.57
C TYR A 75 3.50 12.69 -0.91
N ALA A 76 3.45 12.73 0.42
CA ALA A 76 2.25 13.03 1.18
C ALA A 76 1.69 14.41 0.80
N ARG A 77 2.54 15.44 0.69
CA ARG A 77 2.11 16.78 0.25
C ARG A 77 1.51 16.74 -1.15
N ARG A 78 2.20 16.09 -2.10
CA ARG A 78 1.84 16.14 -3.52
C ARG A 78 0.55 15.36 -3.80
N VAL A 79 0.37 14.20 -3.17
CA VAL A 79 -0.86 13.42 -3.35
C VAL A 79 -2.06 14.15 -2.75
N THR A 80 -1.97 14.65 -1.52
CA THR A 80 -3.11 15.32 -0.86
C THR A 80 -3.44 16.66 -1.49
N SER A 81 -2.43 17.42 -1.95
CA SER A 81 -2.68 18.68 -2.70
C SER A 81 -3.34 18.42 -4.06
N GLY A 82 -3.27 17.21 -4.59
CA GLY A 82 -3.93 16.81 -5.83
C GLY A 82 -5.30 16.16 -5.64
N MET A 83 -5.69 15.85 -4.40
CA MET A 83 -6.94 15.16 -4.10
C MET A 83 -8.14 16.12 -4.12
N THR A 84 -9.27 15.62 -4.58
CA THR A 84 -10.57 16.33 -4.46
C THR A 84 -11.26 15.98 -3.14
N PRO A 85 -12.27 16.76 -2.72
CA PRO A 85 -13.07 16.42 -1.54
C PRO A 85 -13.70 15.01 -1.62
N ASP A 86 -14.16 14.60 -2.80
CA ASP A 86 -14.72 13.26 -3.01
C ASP A 86 -13.68 12.15 -2.85
N GLU A 87 -12.45 12.38 -3.30
CA GLU A 87 -11.34 11.44 -3.13
C GLU A 87 -10.90 11.35 -1.67
N PHE A 88 -10.87 12.46 -0.94
CA PHE A 88 -10.67 12.44 0.50
C PHE A 88 -11.78 11.66 1.18
N ASN A 89 -13.04 11.89 0.84
CA ASN A 89 -14.16 11.15 1.42
C ASN A 89 -14.11 9.65 1.08
N ALA A 90 -13.69 9.28 -0.13
CA ALA A 90 -13.45 7.89 -0.49
C ALA A 90 -12.31 7.27 0.33
N PHE A 91 -11.21 7.99 0.51
CA PHE A 91 -10.10 7.58 1.36
C PHE A 91 -10.55 7.42 2.82
N ARG A 92 -11.34 8.35 3.36
CA ARG A 92 -11.89 8.27 4.72
C ARG A 92 -12.72 7.01 4.96
N ARG A 93 -13.54 6.64 3.98
CA ARG A 93 -14.43 5.46 4.07
C ARG A 93 -13.67 4.15 3.92
N THR A 94 -12.63 4.12 3.10
CA THR A 94 -12.03 2.86 2.64
C THR A 94 -10.61 2.65 3.16
N GLY A 95 -9.89 3.70 3.52
CA GLY A 95 -8.46 3.69 3.77
C GLY A 95 -7.61 3.51 2.50
N TYR A 96 -8.20 3.55 1.31
CA TYR A 96 -7.50 3.34 0.04
C TYR A 96 -7.70 4.51 -0.92
N PHE A 97 -6.72 4.74 -1.79
CA PHE A 97 -6.91 5.61 -2.94
C PHE A 97 -7.83 4.91 -3.95
N ASN A 98 -8.93 5.56 -4.31
CA ASN A 98 -9.85 5.10 -5.35
C ASN A 98 -9.23 5.25 -6.75
N ASP A 99 -9.95 4.86 -7.80
CA ASP A 99 -9.43 4.84 -9.17
C ASP A 99 -9.01 6.20 -9.71
N THR A 100 -9.57 7.30 -9.19
CA THR A 100 -9.22 8.67 -9.62
C THR A 100 -8.04 9.24 -8.82
N ALA A 101 -7.88 8.86 -7.55
CA ALA A 101 -6.77 9.28 -6.70
C ALA A 101 -5.50 8.43 -6.92
N ARG A 102 -5.66 7.14 -7.27
CA ARG A 102 -4.54 6.21 -7.52
C ARG A 102 -3.51 6.73 -8.55
N PRO A 103 -3.89 7.21 -9.75
CA PRO A 103 -2.90 7.74 -10.69
C PRO A 103 -2.15 8.97 -10.15
N LYS A 104 -2.79 9.77 -9.29
CA LYS A 104 -2.14 10.93 -8.63
C LYS A 104 -1.10 10.47 -7.61
N ALA A 105 -1.42 9.43 -6.83
CA ALA A 105 -0.49 8.80 -5.92
C ALA A 105 0.71 8.20 -6.68
N GLU A 106 0.47 7.49 -7.79
CA GLU A 106 1.55 6.93 -8.62
C GLU A 106 2.47 8.01 -9.22
N ALA A 107 1.88 9.09 -9.74
CA ALA A 107 2.63 10.24 -10.22
C ALA A 107 3.46 10.91 -9.11
N ALA A 108 2.91 10.96 -7.89
CA ALA A 108 3.61 11.52 -6.73
C ALA A 108 4.77 10.63 -6.26
N LEU A 109 4.61 9.30 -6.24
CA LEU A 109 5.68 8.35 -5.92
C LEU A 109 6.87 8.56 -6.85
N ALA A 110 6.60 8.63 -8.16
CA ALA A 110 7.62 8.86 -9.18
C ALA A 110 8.31 10.23 -9.01
N ALA A 111 7.52 11.30 -8.87
CA ALA A 111 8.05 12.66 -8.74
C ALA A 111 8.91 12.84 -7.47
N CYS A 112 8.52 12.20 -6.37
CA CYS A 112 9.21 12.30 -5.08
C CYS A 112 10.28 11.21 -4.88
N LYS A 113 10.50 10.35 -5.88
CA LYS A 113 11.51 9.27 -5.85
C LYS A 113 11.32 8.31 -4.66
N VAL A 114 10.07 8.08 -4.26
CA VAL A 114 9.72 7.08 -3.25
C VAL A 114 9.83 5.70 -3.90
N LYS A 115 10.42 4.74 -3.20
CA LYS A 115 10.57 3.37 -3.71
C LYS A 115 9.22 2.64 -3.60
N ARG A 116 9.00 1.62 -4.42
CA ARG A 116 7.83 0.75 -4.33
C ARG A 116 8.17 -0.56 -3.64
#